data_AF-A0A550GPP6-F1
#
_entry.id   AF-A0A550GPP6-F1
#
_cell.length_a   1.000
_cell.length_b   1.000
_cell.length_c   1.000
_cell.angle_alpha   90.00
_cell.angle_beta   90.00
_cell.angle_gamma   90.00
#
_symmetry.space_group_name_H-M   'P 1'
#
loop_
_entity.id
_entity.type
_entity.pdbx_description
1 polymer ?
#
loop_
_entity_poly.entity_id
_entity_poly.type
_entity_poly.pdbx_seq_one_letter_code
_entity_poly.pdbx_strand_id
1 'polypeptide(L)'
;MNFKENKVAVAWSGGKDSCLACYRAINEGYNVSSLLIMMSDASISNFHLIDSKLLDDQSKSIGIPIIKKITSPNNYEKKFKEALIELKDNGFQGLVTGDVFDVAMHEPGWLDRICNEVGLTTIKPLWHLDTKKILTQFINN
;
A
#
# COMPACT_ATOMS: atom_id res chain seq x y z
N MET A 1 17.84 5.39 -14.96
CA MET A 1 16.46 5.85 -15.17
C MET A 1 16.16 6.91 -14.13
N ASN A 2 15.75 8.12 -14.53
CA ASN A 2 15.41 9.20 -13.59
C ASN A 2 14.00 8.93 -13.03
N PHE A 3 13.91 8.55 -11.77
CA PHE A 3 12.69 8.08 -11.08
C PHE A 3 11.69 9.20 -10.69
N LYS A 4 11.89 10.45 -11.13
CA LYS A 4 11.23 11.64 -10.54
C LYS A 4 9.74 11.84 -10.87
N GLU A 5 9.08 10.95 -11.63
CA GLU A 5 7.65 11.08 -11.96
C GLU A 5 6.89 9.75 -12.03
N ASN A 6 7.37 8.71 -11.33
CA ASN A 6 6.66 7.43 -11.35
C ASN A 6 5.34 7.56 -10.57
N LYS A 7 4.20 7.40 -11.27
CA LYS A 7 2.87 7.33 -10.67
C LYS A 7 2.75 6.02 -9.88
N VAL A 8 2.53 6.12 -8.57
CA VAL A 8 2.49 4.96 -7.67
C VAL A 8 1.26 4.98 -6.79
N ALA A 9 0.83 3.79 -6.37
CA ALA A 9 -0.19 3.61 -5.35
C ALA A 9 0.46 3.16 -4.05
N VAL A 10 -0.19 3.37 -2.91
CA VAL A 10 0.26 2.87 -1.60
C VAL A 10 -0.70 1.80 -1.11
N ALA A 11 -0.18 0.63 -0.74
CA ALA A 11 -0.91 -0.36 0.05
C ALA A 11 -1.20 0.22 1.43
N TRP A 12 -2.46 0.58 1.67
CA TRP A 12 -2.87 1.42 2.79
C TRP A 12 -3.66 0.60 3.81
N SER A 13 -3.07 0.34 4.98
CA SER A 13 -3.79 -0.29 6.10
C SER A 13 -4.45 0.71 7.03
N GLY A 14 -4.12 2.01 6.88
CA GLY A 14 -4.48 3.07 7.83
C GLY A 14 -3.59 3.12 9.07
N GLY A 15 -2.60 2.22 9.18
CA GLY A 15 -1.63 2.17 10.27
C GLY A 15 -0.36 2.98 10.01
N LYS A 16 0.45 3.15 11.07
CA LYS A 16 1.66 3.97 11.10
C LYS A 16 2.67 3.63 9.99
N ASP A 17 2.85 2.35 9.65
CA ASP A 17 3.87 1.91 8.70
C ASP A 17 3.47 2.25 7.26
N SER A 18 2.20 2.02 6.90
CA SER A 18 1.66 2.47 5.59
C SER A 18 1.69 3.99 5.44
N CYS A 19 1.44 4.72 6.53
CA CYS A 19 1.53 6.18 6.58
C CYS A 19 2.97 6.66 6.38
N LEU A 20 3.93 6.09 7.11
CA LEU A 20 5.35 6.44 6.98
C LEU A 20 5.92 6.07 5.60
N ALA A 21 5.51 4.93 5.03
CA ALA A 21 5.91 4.53 3.69
C ALA A 21 5.36 5.49 2.62
N CYS A 22 4.10 5.92 2.76
CA CYS A 22 3.51 6.96 1.91
C CYS A 22 4.30 8.26 2.00
N TYR A 23 4.56 8.75 3.22
CA TYR A 23 5.34 9.96 3.46
C TYR A 23 6.74 9.91 2.84
N ARG A 24 7.46 8.79 3.00
CA ARG A 24 8.78 8.60 2.40
C ARG A 24 8.73 8.57 0.88
N ALA A 25 7.76 7.88 0.29
CA ALA A 25 7.60 7.85 -1.15
C ALA A 25 7.37 9.28 -1.71
N ILE A 26 6.53 10.09 -1.06
CA ILE A 26 6.33 11.50 -1.43
C ILE A 26 7.66 12.27 -1.35
N ASN A 27 8.41 12.13 -0.26
CA ASN A 27 9.69 12.81 -0.07
C ASN A 27 10.80 12.36 -1.03
N GLU A 28 10.76 11.11 -1.48
CA GLU A 28 11.65 10.57 -2.51
C GLU A 28 11.27 11.04 -3.94
N GLY A 29 10.16 11.77 -4.07
CA GLY A 29 9.71 12.36 -5.33
C GLY A 29 8.79 11.46 -6.15
N TYR A 30 8.21 10.41 -5.56
CA TYR A 30 7.17 9.63 -6.23
C TYR A 30 5.87 10.43 -6.34
N ASN A 31 5.16 10.28 -7.46
CA ASN A 31 3.81 10.79 -7.59
C ASN A 31 2.82 9.78 -6.97
N VAL A 32 2.57 9.91 -5.67
CA VAL A 32 1.59 9.09 -4.95
C VAL A 32 0.17 9.54 -5.31
N SER A 33 -0.45 8.82 -6.24
CA SER A 33 -1.74 9.21 -6.83
C SER A 33 -2.94 8.42 -6.31
N SER A 34 -2.73 7.35 -5.53
CA SER A 34 -3.83 6.57 -4.95
C SER A 34 -3.38 5.79 -3.72
N LEU A 35 -4.31 5.58 -2.80
CA LEU A 35 -4.25 4.56 -1.77
C LEU A 35 -5.00 3.32 -2.29
N LEU A 36 -4.60 2.13 -1.88
CA LEU A 36 -5.27 0.87 -2.17
C LEU A 36 -5.46 0.10 -0.86
N ILE A 37 -6.70 -0.31 -0.58
CA ILE A 37 -7.01 -1.16 0.56
C ILE A 37 -7.95 -2.30 0.18
N MET A 38 -7.65 -3.48 0.72
CA MET A 38 -8.51 -4.66 0.65
C MET A 38 -9.46 -4.67 1.85
N MET A 39 -10.76 -4.81 1.60
CA MET A 39 -11.82 -4.77 2.60
C MET A 39 -12.42 -6.16 2.80
N SER A 40 -12.86 -6.50 4.01
CA SER A 40 -13.64 -7.74 4.22
C SER A 40 -15.09 -7.59 3.77
N ASP A 41 -15.65 -6.37 3.87
CA ASP A 41 -16.95 -5.98 3.34
C ASP A 41 -16.97 -4.45 3.06
N ALA A 42 -18.14 -3.84 2.91
CA ALA A 42 -18.23 -2.40 2.64
C ALA A 42 -17.90 -1.51 3.85
N SER A 43 -18.00 -2.02 5.08
CA SER A 43 -17.84 -1.25 6.31
C SER A 43 -16.46 -1.43 6.96
N ILE A 44 -15.73 -2.52 6.70
CA ILE A 44 -14.52 -2.83 7.46
C ILE A 44 -13.36 -3.38 6.62
N SER A 45 -12.14 -2.94 6.95
CA SER A 45 -10.91 -3.34 6.26
C SER A 45 -10.51 -4.76 6.60
N ASN A 46 -9.85 -5.43 5.65
CA ASN A 46 -9.24 -6.72 5.91
C ASN A 46 -8.02 -6.56 6.84
N PHE A 47 -7.69 -7.63 7.58
CA PHE A 47 -6.59 -7.76 8.56
C PHE A 47 -6.61 -6.81 9.78
N HIS A 48 -6.75 -5.50 9.57
CA HIS A 48 -6.64 -4.46 10.60
C HIS A 48 -7.98 -3.97 11.15
N LEU A 49 -9.10 -4.44 10.58
CA LEU A 49 -10.46 -4.18 11.07
C LEU A 49 -10.78 -2.69 11.22
N ILE A 50 -10.27 -1.87 10.31
CA ILE A 50 -10.47 -0.42 10.31
C ILE A 50 -11.78 -0.08 9.62
N ASP A 51 -12.57 0.80 10.25
CA ASP A 51 -13.83 1.26 9.70
C ASP A 51 -13.63 2.04 8.37
N SER A 52 -14.48 1.74 7.40
CA SER A 52 -14.48 2.34 6.06
C SER A 52 -14.55 3.87 6.11
N LYS A 53 -15.33 4.43 7.05
CA LYS A 53 -15.43 5.88 7.25
C LYS A 53 -14.10 6.46 7.74
N LEU A 54 -13.41 5.78 8.65
CA LEU A 54 -12.11 6.26 9.14
C LEU A 54 -11.07 6.28 8.00
N LEU A 55 -11.09 5.28 7.13
CA LEU A 55 -10.25 5.24 5.93
C LEU A 55 -10.58 6.37 4.95
N ASP A 56 -11.86 6.72 4.79
CA ASP A 56 -12.29 7.86 3.98
C ASP A 56 -11.83 9.19 4.59
N ASP A 57 -11.95 9.33 5.91
CA ASP A 57 -11.49 10.52 6.61
C ASP A 57 -9.96 10.67 6.51
N GLN A 58 -9.20 9.58 6.58
CA GLN A 58 -7.74 9.56 6.31
C GLN A 58 -7.43 9.98 4.87
N SER A 59 -8.08 9.37 3.87
CA SER A 59 -7.92 9.68 2.45
C SER A 59 -8.18 11.16 2.17
N LYS A 60 -9.29 11.70 2.70
CA LYS A 60 -9.65 13.12 2.59
C LYS A 60 -8.61 14.02 3.25
N SER A 61 -8.13 13.66 4.43
CA SER A 61 -7.15 14.48 5.18
C SER A 61 -5.79 14.55 4.48
N ILE A 62 -5.37 13.47 3.83
CA ILE A 62 -4.10 13.42 3.08
C ILE A 62 -4.26 14.01 1.67
N GLY A 63 -5.49 14.09 1.15
CA GLY A 63 -5.78 14.59 -0.20
C GLY A 63 -5.47 13.58 -1.31
N ILE A 64 -5.35 12.29 -0.98
CA ILE A 64 -5.06 11.21 -1.93
C ILE A 64 -6.27 10.28 -1.99
N PRO A 65 -6.83 9.99 -3.18
CA PRO A 65 -8.00 9.12 -3.30
C PRO A 65 -7.71 7.69 -2.85
N ILE A 66 -8.72 6.99 -2.34
CA ILE A 66 -8.61 5.60 -1.87
C ILE A 66 -9.44 4.66 -2.73
N ILE A 67 -8.81 3.59 -3.22
CA ILE A 67 -9.46 2.47 -3.88
C ILE A 67 -9.70 1.38 -2.83
N LYS A 68 -10.97 1.01 -2.66
CA LYS A 68 -11.40 -0.06 -1.74
C LYS A 68 -11.86 -1.27 -2.55
N LYS A 69 -11.31 -2.45 -2.27
CA LYS A 69 -11.68 -3.70 -2.95
C LYS A 69 -12.10 -4.76 -1.95
N ILE A 70 -13.33 -5.25 -2.07
CA ILE A 70 -13.86 -6.30 -1.20
C ILE A 70 -13.24 -7.64 -1.59
N THR A 71 -12.83 -8.40 -0.58
CA THR A 71 -12.20 -9.71 -0.72
C THR A 71 -12.56 -10.62 0.44
N SER A 72 -12.31 -11.91 0.29
CA SER A 72 -12.33 -12.92 1.33
C SER A 72 -10.99 -13.66 1.36
N PRO A 73 -10.72 -14.47 2.41
CA PRO A 73 -9.49 -15.28 2.47
C PRO A 73 -9.30 -16.17 1.23
N ASN A 74 -10.38 -16.74 0.70
CA ASN A 74 -10.33 -17.70 -0.41
C ASN A 74 -10.08 -17.05 -1.79
N ASN A 75 -10.21 -15.74 -1.91
CA ASN A 75 -10.01 -15.04 -3.18
C ASN A 75 -9.04 -13.84 -3.08
N TYR A 76 -8.31 -13.74 -1.96
CA TYR A 76 -7.44 -12.59 -1.65
C TYR A 76 -6.45 -12.27 -2.76
N GLU A 77 -5.62 -13.23 -3.15
CA GLU A 77 -4.62 -13.01 -4.20
C GLU A 77 -5.27 -12.63 -5.53
N LYS A 78 -6.35 -13.29 -5.91
CA LYS A 78 -7.10 -12.97 -7.14
C LYS A 78 -7.61 -11.53 -7.12
N LYS A 79 -8.28 -11.12 -6.04
CA LYS A 79 -8.87 -9.77 -5.89
C LYS A 79 -7.81 -8.69 -5.78
N PHE A 80 -6.71 -8.99 -5.10
CA PHE A 80 -5.57 -8.10 -5.02
C PHE A 80 -4.95 -7.90 -6.40
N LYS A 81 -4.71 -8.98 -7.15
CA LYS A 81 -4.19 -8.91 -8.53
C LYS A 81 -5.12 -8.15 -9.48
N GLU A 82 -6.44 -8.34 -9.38
CA GLU A 82 -7.43 -7.54 -10.12
C GLU A 82 -7.29 -6.04 -9.83
N ALA A 83 -7.10 -5.65 -8.56
CA ALA A 83 -6.87 -4.27 -8.17
C ALA A 83 -5.56 -3.70 -8.73
N LEU A 84 -4.50 -4.51 -8.76
CA LEU A 84 -3.21 -4.10 -9.32
C LEU A 84 -3.25 -3.98 -10.85
N ILE A 85 -4.01 -4.83 -11.54
CA ILE A 85 -4.26 -4.69 -12.99
C ILE A 85 -4.99 -3.38 -13.27
N GLU A 86 -6.02 -3.05 -12.51
CA GLU A 86 -6.72 -1.77 -12.64
C GLU A 86 -5.78 -0.58 -12.42
N LEU A 87 -4.89 -0.65 -11.43
CA LEU A 87 -3.85 0.38 -11.26
C LEU A 87 -2.94 0.45 -12.49
N LYS A 88 -2.45 -0.70 -12.98
CA LYS A 88 -1.58 -0.74 -14.16
C LYS A 88 -2.25 -0.10 -15.38
N ASP A 89 -3.50 -0.43 -15.64
CA ASP A 89 -4.31 0.12 -16.73
C ASP A 89 -4.53 1.63 -16.60
N ASN A 90 -4.53 2.16 -15.36
CA ASN A 90 -4.58 3.59 -15.05
C ASN A 90 -3.20 4.28 -15.01
N GLY A 91 -2.18 3.64 -15.58
CA GLY A 91 -0.84 4.20 -15.76
C GLY A 91 0.04 4.20 -14.52
N PHE A 92 -0.34 3.46 -13.47
CA PHE A 92 0.53 3.27 -12.31
C PHE A 92 1.72 2.37 -12.69
N GLN A 93 2.87 2.67 -12.10
CA GLN A 93 4.14 1.97 -12.37
C GLN A 93 4.62 1.16 -11.17
N GLY A 94 4.09 1.42 -9.97
CA GLY A 94 4.48 0.69 -8.79
C GLY A 94 3.49 0.77 -7.64
N LEU A 95 3.71 -0.12 -6.68
CA LEU A 95 2.99 -0.21 -5.42
C LEU A 95 3.98 -0.02 -4.26
N VAL A 96 3.77 1.02 -3.47
CA VAL A 96 4.48 1.26 -2.22
C VAL A 96 3.84 0.45 -1.11
N THR A 97 4.64 -0.25 -0.31
CA THR A 97 4.18 -0.98 0.89
C THR A 97 4.85 -0.46 2.16
N GLY A 98 4.13 -0.57 3.28
CA GLY A 98 4.64 -0.36 4.63
C GLY A 98 5.33 -1.57 5.25
N ASP A 99 5.46 -2.69 4.52
CA ASP A 99 6.06 -3.91 5.06
C ASP A 99 7.53 -3.72 5.45
N VAL A 100 7.88 -4.16 6.66
CA VAL A 100 9.27 -4.20 7.16
C VAL A 100 9.92 -5.55 6.86
N PHE A 101 9.11 -6.61 6.85
CA PHE A 101 9.47 -7.99 6.55
C PHE A 101 8.33 -8.66 5.76
N ASP A 102 8.58 -9.86 5.23
CA ASP A 102 7.53 -10.64 4.60
C ASP A 102 6.37 -10.91 5.57
N VAL A 103 5.15 -10.86 5.03
CA VAL A 103 3.94 -11.16 5.78
C VAL A 103 3.83 -12.67 5.97
N ALA A 104 3.83 -13.15 7.21
CA ALA A 104 3.94 -14.57 7.55
C ALA A 104 2.83 -15.48 6.98
N MET A 105 1.69 -14.90 6.56
CA MET A 105 0.57 -15.65 5.95
C MET A 105 0.78 -15.92 4.45
N HIS A 106 1.84 -15.38 3.86
CA HIS A 106 2.21 -15.56 2.46
C HIS A 106 3.56 -16.25 2.34
N GLU A 107 3.85 -16.81 1.16
CA GLU A 107 5.22 -17.26 0.87
C GLU A 107 6.19 -16.06 0.80
N PRO A 108 7.49 -16.27 1.09
CA PRO A 108 8.49 -15.21 0.97
C PRO A 108 8.51 -14.60 -0.44
N GLY A 109 8.49 -13.26 -0.52
CA GLY A 109 8.48 -12.55 -1.81
C GLY A 109 7.14 -12.55 -2.55
N TRP A 110 6.04 -13.01 -1.93
CA TRP A 110 4.70 -13.03 -2.52
C TRP A 110 4.30 -11.69 -3.15
N LEU A 111 4.54 -10.57 -2.45
CA LEU A 111 4.15 -9.26 -2.94
C LEU A 111 4.93 -8.86 -4.21
N ASP A 112 6.23 -9.16 -4.26
CA ASP A 112 7.07 -8.89 -5.43
C ASP A 112 6.65 -9.75 -6.61
N ARG A 113 6.38 -11.03 -6.37
CA ARG A 113 5.87 -11.95 -7.38
C ARG A 113 4.61 -11.39 -8.04
N ILE A 114 3.60 -11.04 -7.25
CA ILE A 114 2.31 -10.57 -7.78
C ILE A 114 2.44 -9.23 -8.50
N CYS A 115 3.18 -8.26 -7.94
CA CYS A 115 3.40 -6.97 -8.59
C CYS A 115 4.12 -7.17 -9.95
N ASN A 116 5.15 -8.02 -9.98
CA ASN A 116 5.88 -8.32 -11.22
C ASN A 116 5.00 -9.03 -12.27
N GLU A 117 4.13 -9.97 -11.85
CA GLU A 117 3.19 -10.66 -12.74
C GLU A 117 2.22 -9.70 -13.47
N VAL A 118 1.99 -8.50 -12.92
CA VAL A 118 1.14 -7.46 -13.54
C VAL A 118 1.95 -6.27 -14.09
N GLY A 119 3.28 -6.34 -14.06
CA GLY A 119 4.16 -5.29 -14.56
C GLY A 119 4.20 -4.03 -13.71
N LEU A 120 4.02 -4.16 -12.39
CA LEU A 120 4.24 -3.12 -11.39
C LEU A 120 5.52 -3.39 -10.59
N THR A 121 6.24 -2.34 -10.19
CA THR A 121 7.37 -2.44 -9.28
C THR A 121 6.90 -2.32 -7.82
N THR A 122 7.28 -3.26 -6.96
CA THR A 122 7.12 -3.09 -5.51
C THR A 122 8.15 -2.11 -4.97
N ILE A 123 7.71 -1.13 -4.18
CA ILE A 123 8.56 -0.14 -3.52
C ILE A 123 8.42 -0.35 -2.02
N LYS A 124 9.53 -0.61 -1.31
CA LYS A 124 9.52 -0.98 0.10
C LYS A 124 10.38 -0.01 0.94
N PRO A 125 9.92 1.22 1.22
CA PRO A 125 10.73 2.24 1.89
C PRO A 125 11.14 1.86 3.32
N LEU A 126 10.46 0.89 3.94
CA LEU A 126 10.68 0.46 5.32
C LEU A 126 11.38 -0.91 5.44
N TRP A 127 11.72 -1.53 4.31
CA TRP A 127 12.22 -2.90 4.27
C TRP A 127 13.48 -3.07 5.12
N HIS A 128 13.45 -4.04 6.03
CA HIS A 128 14.55 -4.38 6.94
C HIS A 128 15.08 -3.21 7.80
N LEU A 129 14.30 -2.14 7.95
CA LEU A 129 14.66 -1.08 8.88
C LEU A 129 14.40 -1.50 10.32
N ASP A 130 15.23 -0.97 11.21
CA ASP A 130 15.03 -1.16 12.65
C ASP A 130 13.67 -0.57 13.08
N THR A 131 12.86 -1.38 13.74
CA THR A 131 11.48 -1.02 14.11
C THR A 131 11.43 0.09 15.15
N LYS A 132 12.44 0.21 16.02
CA LYS A 132 12.54 1.35 16.95
C LYS A 132 12.82 2.64 16.17
N LYS A 133 13.70 2.61 15.18
CA LYS A 133 13.94 3.77 14.30
C LYS A 133 12.68 4.17 13.53
N ILE A 134 11.92 3.19 13.00
CA ILE A 134 10.62 3.46 12.35
C ILE A 134 9.68 4.18 13.32
N LEU A 135 9.53 3.67 14.54
CA LEU A 135 8.67 4.27 15.56
C LEU A 135 9.12 5.68 15.94
N THR A 136 10.41 5.87 16.21
CA THR A 136 10.97 7.18 16.58
C THR A 136 10.75 8.21 15.49
N GLN A 137 10.95 7.83 14.21
CA GLN A 137 10.67 8.73 13.10
C GLN A 137 9.18 9.03 12.96
N PHE A 138 8.31 8.06 13.22
CA PHE A 138 6.87 8.29 13.16
C PHE A 138 6.38 9.30 14.22
N ILE A 139 7.00 9.30 15.41
CA ILE A 139 6.63 10.21 16.51
C ILE A 139 7.26 11.60 16.36
N ASN A 140 8.50 11.67 15.85
CA ASN A 140 9.28 12.90 15.85
C ASN A 140 9.16 13.72 14.55
N ASN A 141 8.39 13.26 13.57
CA ASN A 141 8.13 13.97 12.32
C ASN A 141 6.80 14.73 12.37
#